data_AF-A3F6M6-F1
#
_entry.id   AF-A3F6M6-F1
#
_cell.length_a   1.000
_cell.length_b   1.000
_cell.length_c   1.000
_cell.angle_alpha   90.00
_cell.angle_beta   90.00
_cell.angle_gamma   90.00
#
_symmetry.space_group_name_H-M   'P 1'
#
loop_
_entity.id
_entity.type
_entity.pdbx_description
1 polymer ?
#
loop_
_entity_poly.entity_id
_entity_poly.type
_entity_poly.pdbx_seq_one_letter_code
_entity_poly.pdbx_strand_id
1 'polypeptide(L)'
;RKIEELSQDLIEGLESYGARLLSVYTHGGILFSEQSEFLHQLVGGRRERIPLTFGTIASTIYSDRVIFGKETIEIRHESNERFAGMFGWKEYPSKT
;
A
#
# COMPACT_ATOMS: atom_id res chain seq x y z
N ARG A 1 17.95 -16.66 2.02
CA ARG A 1 17.52 -18.06 1.88
C ARG A 1 16.09 -18.32 2.36
N LYS A 2 15.79 -18.37 3.67
CA LYS A 2 14.42 -18.67 4.15
C LYS A 2 13.34 -17.69 3.68
N ILE A 3 13.66 -16.40 3.57
CA ILE A 3 12.74 -15.38 3.04
C ILE A 3 12.51 -15.56 1.53
N GLU A 4 13.53 -15.96 0.78
CA GLU A 4 13.42 -16.17 -0.67
C GLU A 4 12.52 -17.37 -0.97
N GLU A 5 12.73 -18.49 -0.27
CA GLU A 5 11.88 -19.68 -0.35
C GLU A 5 10.43 -19.35 0.01
N LEU A 6 10.19 -18.67 1.13
CA LEU A 6 8.84 -18.25 1.53
C LEU A 6 8.19 -17.30 0.50
N SER A 7 8.99 -16.40 -0.09
CA SER A 7 8.49 -15.47 -1.12
C SER A 7 8.09 -16.22 -2.38
N GLN A 8 8.86 -17.24 -2.77
CA GLN A 8 8.56 -18.06 -3.93
C GLN A 8 7.28 -18.86 -3.71
N ASP A 9 7.16 -19.57 -2.59
CA ASP A 9 5.95 -20.33 -2.23
C ASP A 9 4.69 -19.44 -2.24
N LEU A 10 4.83 -18.20 -1.75
CA LEU A 10 3.72 -17.24 -1.70
C LEU A 10 3.32 -16.71 -3.08
N ILE A 11 4.29 -16.48 -3.97
CA ILE A 11 4.03 -16.07 -5.35
C ILE A 11 3.35 -17.21 -6.12
N GLU A 12 3.84 -18.44 -5.99
CA GLU A 12 3.25 -19.63 -6.62
C GLU A 12 1.80 -19.84 -6.14
N GLY A 13 1.55 -19.71 -4.83
CA GLY A 13 0.19 -19.82 -4.27
C GLY A 13 -0.78 -18.71 -4.71
N LEU A 14 -0.27 -17.60 -5.26
CA LEU A 14 -1.05 -16.44 -5.70
C LEU A 14 -0.98 -16.22 -7.21
N GLU A 15 -0.54 -17.22 -7.99
CA GLU A 15 -0.37 -17.12 -9.44
C GLU A 15 -1.64 -16.63 -10.16
N SER A 16 -2.81 -17.17 -9.77
CA SER A 16 -4.11 -16.80 -10.34
C SER A 16 -4.49 -15.33 -10.16
N TYR A 17 -3.88 -14.64 -9.18
CA TYR A 17 -4.07 -13.22 -8.92
C TYR A 17 -3.03 -12.33 -9.61
N GLY A 18 -2.05 -12.92 -10.31
CA GLY A 18 -0.95 -12.17 -10.93
C GLY A 18 -0.03 -11.50 -9.92
N ALA A 19 0.18 -12.14 -8.76
CA ALA A 19 1.08 -11.62 -7.74
C ALA A 19 2.52 -11.52 -8.25
N ARG A 20 3.24 -10.50 -7.78
CA ARG A 20 4.65 -10.27 -8.14
C ARG A 20 5.42 -9.74 -6.94
N LEU A 21 6.73 -10.02 -6.94
CA LEU A 21 7.64 -9.39 -6.00
C LEU A 21 7.78 -7.90 -6.33
N LEU A 22 7.76 -7.06 -5.30
CA LEU A 22 8.03 -5.63 -5.42
C LEU A 22 9.54 -5.38 -5.34
N SER A 23 10.02 -4.42 -6.12
CA SER A 23 11.45 -4.17 -6.36
C SER A 23 11.81 -2.69 -6.27
N VAL A 24 13.11 -2.41 -6.44
CA VAL A 24 13.62 -1.06 -6.68
C VAL A 24 13.86 -0.92 -8.18
N TYR A 25 13.45 0.19 -8.78
CA TYR A 25 13.61 0.44 -10.21
C TYR A 25 14.17 1.84 -10.49
N THR A 26 14.69 2.05 -11.70
CA THR A 26 15.21 3.36 -12.13
C THR A 26 14.23 4.01 -13.09
N HIS A 27 13.97 5.31 -12.91
CA HIS A 27 13.18 6.12 -13.83
C HIS A 27 13.79 7.53 -13.91
N GLY A 28 14.13 8.00 -15.12
CA GLY A 28 14.76 9.32 -15.29
C GLY A 28 16.10 9.48 -14.53
N GLY A 29 16.84 8.39 -14.31
CA GLY A 29 18.10 8.41 -13.57
C GLY A 29 17.95 8.42 -12.04
N ILE A 30 16.73 8.34 -11.52
CA ILE A 30 16.43 8.29 -10.08
C ILE A 30 15.95 6.89 -9.70
N LEU A 31 16.35 6.39 -8.53
CA LEU A 31 15.85 5.12 -7.98
C LEU A 31 14.52 5.33 -7.25
N PHE A 32 13.58 4.42 -7.48
CA PHE A 32 12.24 4.40 -6.89
C PHE A 32 11.99 3.03 -6.24
N SER A 33 11.14 3.00 -5.20
CA SER A 33 10.82 1.80 -4.42
C SER A 33 9.36 1.41 -4.59
N GLU A 34 9.08 0.31 -5.29
CA GLU A 34 7.71 -0.17 -5.47
C GLU A 34 7.02 -0.53 -4.16
N GLN A 35 7.78 -0.93 -3.13
CA GLN A 35 7.26 -1.17 -1.78
C GLN A 35 6.72 0.12 -1.16
N SER A 36 7.47 1.22 -1.30
CA SER A 36 7.07 2.53 -0.80
C SER A 36 5.86 3.05 -1.57
N GLU A 37 5.81 2.85 -2.89
CA GLU A 37 4.64 3.19 -3.72
C GLU A 37 3.39 2.40 -3.33
N PHE A 38 3.55 1.10 -3.05
CA PHE A 38 2.45 0.25 -2.62
C PHE A 38 1.91 0.69 -1.25
N LEU A 39 2.79 0.96 -0.28
CA LEU A 39 2.39 1.45 1.03
C LEU A 39 1.75 2.84 0.97
N HIS A 40 2.29 3.74 0.14
CA HIS A 40 1.67 5.03 -0.15
C HIS A 40 0.27 4.85 -0.74
N GLN A 41 0.09 3.92 -1.68
CA GLN A 41 -1.23 3.61 -2.23
C GLN A 41 -2.20 3.08 -1.17
N LEU A 42 -1.74 2.24 -0.24
CA LEU A 42 -2.59 1.71 0.82
C LEU A 42 -3.04 2.79 1.80
N VAL A 43 -2.15 3.73 2.14
CA VAL A 43 -2.44 4.79 3.13
C VAL A 43 -3.15 5.98 2.49
N GLY A 44 -2.62 6.50 1.38
CA GLY A 44 -3.13 7.68 0.67
C GLY A 44 -4.15 7.36 -0.45
N GLY A 45 -4.41 6.08 -0.73
CA GLY A 45 -5.40 5.67 -1.73
C GLY A 45 -5.02 5.98 -3.18
N ARG A 46 -3.78 6.43 -3.46
CA ARG A 46 -3.31 6.80 -4.81
C ARG A 46 -1.95 6.22 -5.14
N ARG A 47 -1.76 5.87 -6.41
CA ARG A 47 -0.45 5.45 -6.94
C ARG A 47 0.37 6.68 -7.32
N GLU A 48 1.57 6.76 -6.80
CA GLU A 48 2.57 7.76 -7.12
C GLU A 48 3.95 7.12 -7.05
N ARG A 49 4.91 7.64 -7.83
CA ARG A 49 6.30 7.18 -7.77
C ARG A 49 6.98 7.72 -6.51
N ILE A 50 7.45 6.83 -5.65
CA ILE A 50 8.11 7.20 -4.39
C ILE A 50 9.62 6.95 -4.54
N PRO A 51 10.46 8.01 -4.50
CA PRO A 51 11.91 7.85 -4.64
C PRO A 51 12.45 7.00 -3.49
N LEU A 52 13.50 6.23 -3.77
CA LEU A 52 14.22 5.50 -2.74
C LEU A 52 14.93 6.50 -1.83
N THR A 53 14.48 6.62 -0.59
CA THR A 53 15.04 7.54 0.40
C THR A 53 15.94 6.82 1.39
N PHE A 54 16.91 7.55 1.93
CA PHE A 54 17.65 7.12 3.11
C PHE A 54 16.86 7.52 4.35
N GLY A 55 16.28 6.54 5.04
CA GLY A 55 15.49 6.80 6.26
C GLY A 55 14.34 5.82 6.43
N THR A 56 13.38 6.19 7.27
CA THR A 56 12.18 5.38 7.46
C THR A 56 11.23 5.58 6.28
N ILE A 57 10.67 4.48 5.76
CA ILE A 57 9.65 4.56 4.70
C ILE A 57 8.48 5.45 5.15
N ALA A 58 8.15 5.41 6.44
CA ALA A 58 7.08 6.21 7.04
C ALA A 58 7.22 7.71 6.78
N SER A 59 8.44 8.29 6.83
CA SER A 59 8.62 9.72 6.57
C SER A 59 8.46 10.10 5.11
N THR A 60 8.55 9.12 4.20
CA THR A 60 8.50 9.35 2.75
C THR A 60 7.10 9.12 2.19
N ILE A 61 6.34 8.18 2.74
CA ILE A 61 4.98 7.84 2.26
C ILE A 61 3.88 8.73 2.85
N TYR A 62 4.15 9.50 3.91
CA TYR A 62 3.17 10.36 4.59
C TYR A 62 3.10 11.75 3.94
N SER A 63 2.60 11.82 2.71
CA SER A 63 2.25 13.06 2.02
C SER A 63 0.78 13.44 2.23
N ASP A 64 -0.09 12.43 2.34
CA ASP A 64 -1.54 12.57 2.48
C ASP A 64 -1.96 12.48 3.95
N ARG A 65 -2.89 13.32 4.39
CA ARG A 65 -3.46 13.25 5.75
C ARG A 65 -4.73 12.40 5.75
N VAL A 66 -4.67 11.26 6.45
CA VAL A 66 -5.85 10.40 6.69
C VAL A 66 -6.56 10.83 7.97
N ILE A 67 -7.85 11.13 7.87
CA ILE A 67 -8.71 11.60 8.96
C ILE A 67 -9.85 10.61 9.13
N PHE A 68 -9.98 10.04 10.32
CA PHE A 68 -11.07 9.14 10.67
C PHE A 68 -12.19 9.91 11.37
N GLY A 69 -13.36 9.95 10.75
CA GLY A 69 -14.62 10.39 11.34
C GLY A 69 -15.41 9.22 11.92
N LYS A 70 -16.67 9.47 12.30
CA LYS A 70 -17.54 8.45 12.91
C LYS A 70 -17.91 7.32 11.94
N GLU A 71 -18.20 7.67 10.69
CA GLU A 71 -18.65 6.73 9.64
C GLU A 71 -17.93 7.00 8.31
N THR A 72 -16.96 7.91 8.29
CA THR A 72 -16.29 8.40 7.09
C THR A 72 -14.79 8.47 7.31
N ILE A 73 -14.02 8.13 6.30
CA ILE A 73 -12.58 8.36 6.22
C ILE A 73 -12.37 9.43 5.16
N GLU A 74 -11.62 10.46 5.50
CA GLU A 74 -11.21 11.52 4.59
C GLU A 74 -9.70 11.43 4.37
N ILE A 75 -9.28 11.41 3.11
CA ILE A 75 -7.86 11.43 2.71
C ILE A 75 -7.62 12.76 2.00
N ARG A 76 -6.90 13.66 2.67
CA ARG A 76 -6.55 14.98 2.13
C ARG A 76 -5.15 14.98 1.54
N HIS A 77 -5.04 15.40 0.29
CA HIS A 77 -3.80 15.79 -0.35
C HIS A 77 -3.89 17.27 -0.75
N GLU A 78 -2.74 17.93 -0.91
CA GLU A 78 -2.68 19.35 -1.32
C GLU A 78 -3.44 19.66 -2.63
N SER A 79 -3.57 18.69 -3.52
CA SER A 79 -4.21 18.85 -4.83
C SER A 79 -5.57 18.17 -4.97
N ASN A 80 -5.96 17.27 -4.05
CA ASN A 80 -7.18 16.47 -4.18
C ASN A 80 -7.67 15.96 -2.81
N GLU A 81 -8.98 15.79 -2.67
CA GLU A 81 -9.62 15.20 -1.50
C GLU A 81 -10.37 13.93 -1.89
N ARG A 82 -10.27 12.88 -1.07
CA ARG A 82 -10.99 11.62 -1.27
C ARG A 82 -11.73 11.25 0.01
N PHE A 83 -12.89 10.62 -0.15
CA PHE A 83 -13.74 10.18 0.95
C PHE A 83 -14.07 8.70 0.80
N ALA A 84 -14.15 7.99 1.91
CA ALA A 84 -14.62 6.62 1.99
C ALA A 84 -15.62 6.46 3.15
N GLY A 85 -16.63 5.60 2.97
CA GLY A 85 -17.57 5.25 4.04
C GLY A 85 -17.12 3.99 4.77
N MET A 86 -17.25 3.98 6.09
CA MET A 86 -17.00 2.80 6.91
C MET A 86 -18.31 2.07 7.16
N PHE A 87 -18.40 0.83 6.70
CA PHE A 87 -19.57 -0.03 6.94
C PHE A 87 -19.18 -1.26 7.75
N GLY A 88 -19.88 -1.51 8.86
CA GLY A 88 -19.69 -2.70 9.68
C GLY A 88 -20.52 -3.86 9.16
N TRP A 89 -19.89 -4.82 8.48
CA TRP A 89 -20.53 -6.08 8.11
C TRP A 89 -20.36 -7.10 9.24
N LYS A 90 -21.44 -7.45 9.95
CA LYS A 90 -21.44 -8.36 11.12
C LYS A 90 -22.01 -9.75 10.84
N GLU A 91 -22.07 -10.20 9.59
CA GLU A 91 -22.42 -11.59 9.30
C GLU A 91 -21.17 -12.45 9.15
N TYR A 92 -20.61 -12.86 10.29
CA TYR A 92 -19.74 -14.04 10.30
C TYR A 92 -20.54 -15.20 10.90
N PRO A 93 -20.78 -16.29 10.16
CA PRO A 93 -21.45 -17.45 10.72
C PRO A 93 -20.60 -17.98 11.87
N SER A 94 -21.24 -18.21 13.02
CA SER A 94 -20.64 -18.95 14.12
C SER A 94 -20.25 -20.33 13.59
N LYS A 95 -18.96 -20.61 13.46
CA LYS A 95 -18.46 -21.96 13.17
C LYS A 95 -19.00 -22.88 14.27
N THR A 96 -19.85 -23.84 13.90
CA THR A 96 -20.23 -24.98 14.75
C THR A 96 -19.21 -26.09 14.55
#